data_AF-A0A967ZET6-F1
#
_entry.id   AF-A0A967ZET6-F1
#
_cell.length_a   1.000
_cell.length_b   1.000
_cell.length_c   1.000
_cell.angle_alpha   90.00
_cell.angle_beta   90.00
_cell.angle_gamma   90.00
#
_symmetry.space_group_name_H-M   'P 1'
#
loop_
_entity.id
_entity.type
_entity.pdbx_description
1 polymer ?
#
loop_
_entity_poly.entity_id
_entity_poly.type
_entity_poly.pdbx_seq_one_letter_code
_entity_poly.pdbx_strand_id
1 'polypeptide(L)'
;MVRVSLSKRGERLSHGEVIDALTKDSDFRQIYNKAIADAPYEALFWEWPPITLSTADRPNEYVLVRSPTLAGVRADPNAFAEHFTGPRAVTFENLG
;
A
#
# COMPACT_ATOMS: atom_id res chain seq x y z
N MET A 1 15.68 -4.10 2.57
CA MET A 1 14.73 -3.20 1.87
C MET A 1 14.75 -3.57 0.40
N VAL A 2 13.59 -3.66 -0.23
CA VAL A 2 13.45 -3.88 -1.69
C VAL A 2 12.74 -2.66 -2.27
N ARG A 3 13.29 -2.09 -3.35
CA ARG A 3 12.64 -1.02 -4.11
C ARG A 3 11.81 -1.65 -5.23
N VAL A 4 10.57 -1.21 -5.37
CA VAL A 4 9.64 -1.71 -6.40
C VAL A 4 9.25 -0.57 -7.32
N SER A 5 9.30 -0.84 -8.63
CA SER A 5 8.76 0.02 -9.69
C SER A 5 7.71 -0.77 -10.46
N LEU A 6 6.64 -0.11 -10.87
CA LEU A 6 5.56 -0.74 -11.62
C LEU A 6 5.65 -0.34 -13.09
N SER A 7 5.30 -1.27 -13.97
CA SER A 7 5.35 -1.02 -15.40
C SER A 7 4.16 -1.66 -16.10
N LYS A 8 3.64 -0.97 -17.11
CA LYS A 8 2.55 -1.43 -17.95
C LYS A 8 3.05 -1.43 -19.39
N ARG A 9 3.00 -2.59 -20.05
CA ARG A 9 3.48 -2.77 -21.44
C ARG A 9 4.94 -2.31 -21.65
N GLY A 10 5.79 -2.48 -20.64
CA GLY A 10 7.21 -2.13 -20.69
C GLY A 10 7.54 -0.69 -20.29
N GLU A 11 6.53 0.16 -20.07
CA GLU A 11 6.73 1.54 -19.63
C GLU A 11 6.48 1.68 -18.14
N ARG A 12 7.31 2.47 -17.44
CA ARG A 12 7.10 2.75 -16.02
C ARG A 12 5.89 3.63 -15.84
N LEU A 13 5.05 3.26 -14.88
CA LEU A 13 3.93 4.09 -14.45
C LEU A 13 4.46 5.27 -13.63
N SER A 14 3.74 6.38 -13.63
CA SER A 14 3.92 7.50 -12.71
C SER A 14 3.26 7.23 -11.35
N HIS A 15 3.58 8.02 -10.33
CA HIS A 15 2.88 7.95 -9.05
C HIS A 15 1.38 8.19 -9.21
N GLY A 16 1.00 9.19 -10.02
CA GLY A 16 -0.38 9.53 -10.31
C GLY A 16 -1.15 8.36 -10.92
N GLU A 17 -0.60 7.72 -11.96
CA GLU A 17 -1.25 6.56 -12.60
C GLU A 17 -1.45 5.39 -11.65
N VAL A 18 -0.50 5.12 -10.75
CA VAL A 18 -0.66 4.05 -9.77
C VAL A 18 -1.75 4.38 -8.75
N ILE A 19 -1.80 5.61 -8.23
CA ILE A 19 -2.86 6.06 -7.30
C ILE A 19 -4.24 5.95 -7.98
N ASP A 20 -4.32 6.39 -9.23
CA ASP A 20 -5.56 6.36 -10.00
C ASP A 20 -6.02 4.91 -10.26
N ALA A 21 -5.09 3.99 -10.57
CA ALA A 21 -5.35 2.57 -10.73
C ALA A 21 -5.77 1.89 -9.40
N LEU A 22 -5.10 2.20 -8.28
CA LEU A 22 -5.51 1.71 -6.96
C LEU A 22 -6.94 2.12 -6.61
N THR A 23 -7.40 3.27 -7.11
CA THR A 23 -8.75 3.77 -6.87
C THR A 23 -9.79 3.10 -7.77
N LYS A 24 -9.47 2.90 -9.05
CA LYS A 24 -10.45 2.60 -10.10
C LYS A 24 -10.41 1.15 -10.60
N ASP A 25 -9.33 0.41 -10.37
CA ASP A 25 -9.07 -0.90 -10.97
C ASP A 25 -8.96 -1.99 -9.90
N SER A 26 -9.93 -2.92 -9.87
CA SER A 26 -9.94 -4.05 -8.92
C SER A 26 -8.87 -5.09 -9.20
N ASP A 27 -8.51 -5.28 -10.47
CA ASP A 27 -7.56 -6.31 -10.87
C ASP A 27 -6.14 -5.83 -10.59
N PHE A 28 -5.88 -4.54 -10.85
CA PHE A 28 -4.66 -3.88 -10.42
C PHE A 28 -4.46 -3.99 -8.91
N ARG A 29 -5.50 -3.74 -8.09
CA ARG A 29 -5.43 -3.90 -6.62
C ARG A 29 -5.07 -5.33 -6.21
N GLN A 30 -5.63 -6.35 -6.87
CA GLN A 30 -5.29 -7.74 -6.58
C GLN A 30 -3.81 -8.03 -6.87
N ILE A 31 -3.31 -7.60 -8.03
CA ILE A 31 -1.89 -7.76 -8.41
C ILE A 31 -0.98 -7.00 -7.45
N TYR A 32 -1.34 -5.76 -7.11
CA TYR A 32 -0.58 -4.90 -6.20
C TYR A 32 -0.48 -5.51 -4.80
N ASN A 33 -1.60 -5.96 -4.23
CA ASN A 33 -1.64 -6.62 -2.92
C ASN A 33 -0.84 -7.93 -2.93
N LYS A 34 -0.96 -8.73 -4.00
CA LYS A 34 -0.17 -9.95 -4.16
C LYS A 34 1.33 -9.66 -4.19
N ALA A 35 1.78 -8.63 -4.89
CA ALA A 35 3.20 -8.27 -4.95
C ALA A 35 3.77 -7.90 -3.57
N ILE A 36 2.98 -7.23 -2.72
CA ILE A 36 3.37 -6.92 -1.34
C ILE A 36 3.37 -8.18 -0.48
N ALA A 37 2.34 -9.01 -0.59
CA ALA A 37 2.19 -10.24 0.19
C ALA A 37 3.25 -11.31 -0.16
N ASP A 38 3.69 -11.38 -1.42
CA ASP A 38 4.73 -12.31 -1.89
C ASP A 38 6.15 -11.84 -1.53
N ALA A 39 6.31 -10.70 -0.86
CA ALA A 39 7.62 -10.23 -0.41
C ALA A 39 8.28 -11.25 0.55
N PRO A 40 9.61 -11.40 0.52
CA PRO A 40 10.32 -12.43 1.29
C PRO A 40 10.49 -12.06 2.78
N TYR A 41 9.54 -11.33 3.35
CA TYR A 41 9.57 -10.85 4.72
C TYR A 41 8.31 -11.29 5.46
N GLU A 42 8.49 -11.87 6.64
CA GLU A 42 7.39 -12.25 7.54
C GLU A 42 6.53 -11.03 7.95
N ALA A 43 7.18 -9.89 8.18
CA ALA A 43 6.53 -8.61 8.39
C ALA A 43 7.36 -7.48 7.79
N LEU A 44 6.68 -6.43 7.33
CA LEU A 44 7.29 -5.34 6.58
C LEU A 44 6.56 -4.01 6.78
N PHE A 45 7.25 -2.92 6.48
CA PHE A 45 6.66 -1.62 6.17
C PHE A 45 6.55 -1.47 4.65
N TRP A 46 5.40 -0.96 4.21
CA TRP A 46 5.15 -0.55 2.83
C TRP A 46 5.13 0.97 2.79
N GLU A 47 6.11 1.57 2.12
CA GLU A 47 6.31 3.01 2.16
C GLU A 47 6.43 3.60 0.75
N TRP A 48 5.74 4.71 0.53
CA TRP A 48 5.93 5.55 -0.64
C TRP A 48 6.82 6.74 -0.27
N PRO A 49 7.60 7.28 -1.22
CA PRO A 49 8.17 8.60 -1.03
C PRO A 49 7.04 9.63 -0.88
N PRO A 50 7.31 10.84 -0.34
CA PRO A 50 6.34 11.92 -0.34
C PRO A 50 5.88 12.23 -1.78
N ILE A 51 4.57 12.17 -2.01
CA ILE A 51 3.95 12.49 -3.30
C ILE A 51 3.20 13.80 -3.15
N THR A 52 3.56 14.78 -3.97
CA THR A 52 2.84 16.05 -4.11
C THR A 52 2.26 16.14 -5.52
N LEU A 53 1.44 17.14 -5.77
CA LEU A 53 0.97 17.45 -7.13
C LEU A 53 2.13 17.69 -8.11
N SER A 54 3.24 18.28 -7.64
CA SER A 54 4.43 18.53 -8.49
C SER A 54 5.30 17.30 -8.72
N THR A 55 5.07 16.21 -7.99
CA THR A 55 5.80 14.95 -8.17
C THR A 55 4.92 13.81 -8.69
N ALA A 56 3.63 14.04 -8.93
CA ALA A 56 2.68 13.03 -9.35
C ALA A 56 3.10 12.34 -10.67
N ASP A 57 3.66 13.11 -11.61
CA ASP A 57 4.10 12.62 -12.92
C ASP A 57 5.47 11.94 -12.90
N ARG A 58 6.15 11.91 -11.74
CA ARG A 58 7.45 11.21 -11.63
C ARG A 58 7.23 9.69 -11.70
N PRO A 59 8.21 8.93 -12.21
CA PRO A 59 8.15 7.48 -12.22
C PRO A 59 7.87 6.91 -10.83
N ASN A 60 6.93 5.97 -10.75
CA ASN A 60 6.49 5.42 -9.49
C ASN A 60 7.60 4.60 -8.82
N GLU A 61 7.63 4.70 -7.50
CA GLU A 61 8.40 3.82 -6.65
C GLU A 61 7.77 3.70 -5.28
N TYR A 62 7.90 2.52 -4.68
CA TYR A 62 7.69 2.29 -3.26
C TYR A 62 8.74 1.32 -2.75
N VAL A 63 8.91 1.25 -1.43
CA VAL A 63 9.84 0.34 -0.79
C VAL A 63 9.12 -0.62 0.15
N LEU A 64 9.63 -1.85 0.20
CA LEU A 64 9.26 -2.85 1.19
C LEU A 64 10.44 -3.01 2.15
N VAL A 65 10.24 -2.61 3.40
CA VAL A 65 11.27 -2.62 4.44
C VAL A 65 10.96 -3.74 5.42
N ARG A 66 11.85 -4.73 5.54
CA ARG A 66 11.70 -5.81 6.51
C ARG A 66 11.56 -5.24 7.92
N SER A 67 10.56 -5.70 8.67
CA SER A 67 10.30 -5.28 10.04
C SER A 67 10.18 -6.50 10.97
N PRO A 68 11.30 -6.98 11.55
CA PRO A 68 11.29 -8.13 12.44
C PRO A 68 10.50 -7.87 13.72
N THR A 69 10.41 -6.61 14.14
CA THR A 69 9.67 -6.19 15.33
C THR A 69 8.17 -6.41 15.18
N LEU A 70 7.64 -6.43 13.95
CA LEU A 70 6.23 -6.68 13.67
C LEU A 70 5.88 -8.16 13.51
N ALA A 71 6.85 -9.05 13.30
CA ALA A 71 6.61 -10.48 13.01
C ALA A 71 5.77 -11.19 14.10
N GLY A 72 5.93 -10.78 15.36
CA GLY A 72 5.17 -11.34 16.49
C GLY A 72 3.98 -10.49 16.96
N VAL A 73 3.73 -9.35 16.32
CA VAL A 73 2.66 -8.43 16.74
C VAL A 73 1.33 -8.97 16.25
N ARG A 74 0.38 -9.17 17.18
CA ARG A 74 -0.99 -9.52 16.85
C ARG A 74 -1.81 -8.24 16.80
N ALA A 75 -2.52 -8.03 15.69
CA ALA A 75 -3.50 -6.96 15.60
C ALA A 75 -4.58 -7.17 16.67
N ASP A 76 -4.93 -6.11 17.40
CA ASP A 76 -6.09 -6.12 18.28
C ASP A 76 -7.36 -6.02 17.41
N PRO A 77 -8.19 -7.07 17.35
CA PRO A 77 -9.40 -7.06 16.53
C PRO A 77 -10.46 -6.06 17.04
N ASN A 78 -10.32 -5.57 18.27
CA ASN A 78 -11.23 -4.57 18.84
C ASN A 78 -10.76 -3.13 18.60
N ALA A 79 -9.54 -2.93 18.09
CA ALA A 79 -9.07 -1.60 17.74
C ALA A 79 -10.00 -1.00 16.69
N PHE A 80 -10.56 0.16 16.99
CA PHE A 80 -11.50 0.90 16.12
C PHE A 80 -12.82 0.18 15.84
N ALA A 81 -13.18 -0.87 16.59
CA ALA A 81 -14.39 -1.66 16.35
C ALA A 81 -15.68 -0.82 16.36
N GLU A 82 -15.71 0.26 17.15
CA GLU A 82 -16.82 1.22 17.22
C GLU A 82 -17.11 1.93 15.89
N HIS A 83 -16.13 2.00 14.98
CA HIS A 83 -16.30 2.62 13.67
C HIS A 83 -16.84 1.64 12.62
N PHE A 84 -16.76 0.33 12.87
CA PHE A 84 -17.21 -0.68 11.92
C PHE A 84 -18.73 -0.91 12.03
N THR A 85 -19.48 -0.39 11.05
CA THR A 85 -20.91 -0.70 10.87
C THR A 85 -21.15 -1.91 9.95
N GLY A 86 -20.09 -2.55 9.45
CA GLY A 86 -20.11 -3.71 8.55
C GLY A 86 -18.73 -4.35 8.34
N PRO A 87 -18.62 -5.45 7.57
CA PRO A 87 -17.48 -6.37 7.65
C PRO A 87 -16.27 -6.07 6.75
N ARG A 88 -16.18 -4.91 6.08
CA ARG A 88 -15.21 -4.70 4.98
C ARG A 88 -14.15 -3.65 5.25
N ALA A 89 -14.54 -2.39 5.28
CA ALA A 89 -13.65 -1.25 5.51
C ALA A 89 -14.52 -0.04 5.84
N VAL A 90 -14.02 0.85 6.68
CA VAL A 90 -14.68 2.10 7.06
C VAL A 90 -13.68 3.24 6.99
N THR A 91 -14.17 4.43 6.68
CA THR A 91 -13.40 5.67 6.76
C THR A 91 -13.90 6.44 7.96
N PHE A 92 -12.98 6.86 8.83
CA PHE A 92 -13.26 7.69 9.99
C PHE A 92 -12.13 8.70 10.18
N GLU A 93 -12.41 9.79 10.92
CA GLU A 93 -11.38 10.78 11.22
C GLU A 93 -10.44 10.23 12.31
N ASN A 94 -9.14 10.15 12.01
CA ASN A 94 -8.12 9.70 12.94
C ASN A 94 -7.53 10.91 13.67
N LEU A 95 -8.29 11.50 14.58
CA LEU A 95 -7.92 12.76 15.27
C LEU A 95 -7.10 12.58 16.55
N GLY A 96 -6.77 11.33 16.93
CA GLY A 96 -6.02 11.04 18.16
C GLY A 96 -6.92 10.99 19.38
#